data_AF-A0A0F9AQT3-F1
#
_entry.id   AF-A0A0F9AQT3-F1
#
_cell.length_a   1.000
_cell.length_b   1.000
_cell.length_c   1.000
_cell.angle_alpha   90.00
_cell.angle_beta   90.00
_cell.angle_gamma   90.00
#
_symmetry.space_group_name_H-M   'P 1'
#
loop_
_entity.id
_entity.type
_entity.pdbx_description
1 polymer ?
#
loop_
_entity_poly.entity_id
_entity_poly.type
_entity_poly.pdbx_seq_one_letter_code
_entity_poly.pdbx_strand_id
1 'polypeptide(L)'
;AVYNYGMFDFTTPNFYTKFTQGKLDYTLARQRYPYFLMGYKEEKRWVKEQKLDLTLSQRKALFQFLETNYLPENRDYKYDFFYNNCATKIWDVLKEVYGDDLVLDENYISKRYTHRQLIHQNVPTNSWSGFGIDLALGSVIDRTATPKEHMFLPSYIMKQMGKAQLGSKPIASAESNILNFDHVDNHPPFLLSPVFILGVLLIWILILTYLDFKSNVRRRWLDFLLLFATGFAGVVMIFLWFFTDHTATAGNLNILWAFPLNLIVAFIAVQKKGPNWVARYALFLLVLLVLTPVLWLFGFQVFSPVLILVWLALGVRYFFLFWSYQTPKLQR
;
A
#
# COMPACT_ATOMS: atom_id res chain seq x y z
N ALA A 1 -0.22 12.67 -30.50
CA ALA A 1 -0.06 13.18 -29.12
C ALA A 1 -0.07 11.99 -28.16
N VAL A 2 0.41 12.17 -26.93
CA VAL A 2 0.28 11.18 -25.84
C VAL A 2 -0.67 11.75 -24.81
N TYR A 3 -1.67 10.96 -24.45
CA TYR A 3 -2.65 11.25 -23.41
C TYR A 3 -2.26 10.46 -22.16
N ASN A 4 -1.93 11.17 -21.09
CA ASN A 4 -1.45 10.58 -19.85
C ASN A 4 -2.47 10.85 -18.74
N TYR A 5 -3.22 9.82 -18.38
CA TYR A 5 -4.07 9.86 -17.20
C TYR A 5 -3.21 9.62 -15.97
N GLY A 6 -3.41 10.43 -14.94
CA GLY A 6 -2.75 10.22 -13.64
C GLY A 6 -1.66 11.22 -13.32
N MET A 7 -1.71 12.40 -13.94
CA MET A 7 -0.85 13.53 -13.59
C MET A 7 -1.44 14.31 -12.41
N PHE A 8 -0.61 15.11 -11.76
CA PHE A 8 -1.02 15.99 -10.66
C PHE A 8 -0.87 17.46 -11.03
N ASP A 9 -1.74 18.30 -10.47
CA ASP A 9 -1.49 19.74 -10.39
C ASP A 9 -0.89 20.10 -9.02
N PHE A 10 0.44 20.28 -9.00
CA PHE A 10 1.19 20.67 -7.80
C PHE A 10 0.84 22.08 -7.29
N THR A 11 0.14 22.90 -8.09
CA THR A 11 -0.33 24.23 -7.67
C THR A 11 -1.63 24.18 -6.87
N THR A 12 -2.25 22.99 -6.75
CA THR A 12 -3.49 22.80 -5.98
C THR A 12 -3.35 23.31 -4.54
N PRO A 13 -4.24 24.20 -4.06
CA PRO A 13 -4.22 24.66 -2.68
C PRO A 13 -4.35 23.50 -1.71
N ASN A 14 -3.48 23.49 -0.68
CA ASN A 14 -3.36 22.42 0.32
C ASN A 14 -3.05 21.05 -0.28
N PHE A 15 -2.23 21.01 -1.34
CA PHE A 15 -1.83 19.79 -2.07
C PHE A 15 -1.55 18.59 -1.15
N TYR A 16 -0.62 18.72 -0.20
CA TYR A 16 -0.21 17.63 0.68
C TYR A 16 -1.33 17.14 1.60
N THR A 17 -2.17 18.05 2.09
CA THR A 17 -3.34 17.70 2.91
C THR A 17 -4.37 16.93 2.09
N LYS A 18 -4.67 17.40 0.87
CA LYS A 18 -5.60 16.71 -0.04
C LYS A 18 -5.05 15.35 -0.48
N PHE A 19 -3.75 15.26 -0.77
CA PHE A 19 -3.09 14.02 -1.14
C PHE A 19 -3.17 12.97 -0.03
N THR A 20 -2.80 13.35 1.20
CA THR A 20 -2.86 12.43 2.35
C THR A 20 -4.29 12.00 2.69
N GLN A 21 -5.29 12.86 2.44
CA GLN A 21 -6.71 12.53 2.62
C GLN A 21 -7.34 11.73 1.47
N GLY A 22 -6.62 11.50 0.36
CA GLY A 22 -7.19 10.85 -0.83
C GLY A 22 -8.14 11.74 -1.64
N LYS A 23 -8.12 13.06 -1.39
CA LYS A 23 -9.05 14.05 -1.98
C LYS A 23 -8.49 14.79 -3.18
N LEU A 24 -7.21 14.59 -3.49
CA LEU A 24 -6.54 15.24 -4.61
C LEU A 24 -7.08 14.72 -5.94
N ASP A 25 -7.47 15.65 -6.82
CA ASP A 25 -7.83 15.31 -8.19
C ASP A 25 -6.57 15.01 -9.00
N TYR A 26 -6.68 14.00 -9.85
CA TYR A 26 -5.68 13.68 -10.86
C TYR A 26 -6.18 14.21 -12.19
N THR A 27 -5.25 14.55 -13.08
CA THR A 27 -5.57 15.21 -14.33
C THR A 27 -5.11 14.38 -15.53
N LEU A 28 -5.85 14.48 -16.62
CA LEU A 28 -5.43 14.05 -17.95
C LEU A 28 -4.51 15.11 -18.55
N ALA A 29 -3.27 14.73 -18.83
CA ALA A 29 -2.32 15.57 -19.55
C ALA A 29 -2.19 15.14 -21.01
N ARG A 30 -1.91 16.12 -21.88
CA ARG A 30 -1.61 15.91 -23.30
C ARG A 30 -0.21 16.43 -23.61
N GLN A 31 0.63 15.57 -24.19
CA GLN A 31 2.01 15.93 -24.53
C GLN A 31 2.42 15.43 -25.92
N ARG A 32 3.51 15.99 -26.47
CA ARG A 32 4.05 15.52 -27.75
C ARG A 32 4.86 14.25 -27.52
N TYR A 33 4.64 13.26 -28.39
CA TYR A 33 5.28 11.95 -28.30
C TYR A 33 6.82 12.00 -28.21
N PRO A 34 7.55 12.86 -28.95
CA PRO A 34 9.00 12.93 -28.82
C PRO A 34 9.49 13.29 -27.42
N TYR A 35 8.82 14.22 -26.72
CA TYR A 35 9.18 14.62 -25.36
C TYR A 35 8.84 13.54 -24.33
N PHE A 36 7.70 12.86 -24.50
CA PHE A 36 7.36 11.69 -23.69
C PHE A 36 8.46 10.63 -23.79
N LEU A 37 8.86 10.27 -25.01
CA LEU A 37 9.84 9.21 -25.22
C LEU A 37 11.24 9.61 -24.72
N MET A 38 11.60 10.89 -24.85
CA MET A 38 12.87 11.43 -24.36
C MET A 38 13.01 11.26 -22.84
N GLY A 39 11.98 11.59 -22.05
CA GLY A 39 12.02 11.43 -20.60
C GLY A 39 12.24 9.97 -20.16
N TYR A 40 11.51 9.03 -20.78
CA TYR A 40 11.70 7.60 -20.48
C TYR A 40 13.09 7.10 -20.87
N LYS A 41 13.65 7.63 -21.97
CA LYS A 41 15.02 7.31 -22.39
C LYS A 41 16.07 7.84 -21.42
N GLU A 42 15.93 9.07 -20.93
CA GLU A 42 16.82 9.68 -19.94
C GLU A 42 16.78 8.93 -18.60
N GLU A 43 15.58 8.51 -18.16
CA GLU A 43 15.37 7.69 -16.97
C GLU A 43 15.79 6.22 -17.14
N LYS A 44 16.22 5.81 -18.34
CA LYS A 44 16.54 4.41 -18.70
C LYS A 44 15.38 3.44 -18.41
N ARG A 45 14.16 3.85 -18.75
CA ARG A 45 12.93 3.06 -18.59
C ARG A 45 12.48 2.49 -19.91
N TRP A 46 12.10 1.22 -19.90
CA TRP A 46 11.51 0.57 -21.06
C TRP A 46 10.12 1.14 -21.38
N VAL A 47 9.72 1.04 -22.64
CA VAL A 47 8.40 1.44 -23.14
C VAL A 47 7.89 0.36 -24.08
N LYS A 48 6.69 -0.13 -23.80
CA LYS A 48 5.97 -1.15 -24.57
C LYS A 48 4.73 -0.54 -25.21
N GLU A 49 4.38 -1.03 -26.40
CA GLU A 49 3.27 -0.54 -27.21
C GLU A 49 2.42 -1.72 -27.70
N GLN A 50 1.10 -1.54 -27.65
CA GLN A 50 0.14 -2.32 -28.43
C GLN A 50 -0.63 -1.38 -29.35
N LYS A 51 -0.61 -1.66 -30.66
CA LYS A 51 -1.34 -0.85 -31.64
C LYS A 51 -2.77 -1.34 -31.73
N LEU A 52 -3.73 -0.43 -31.57
CA LEU A 52 -5.14 -0.77 -31.74
C LEU A 52 -5.49 -0.85 -33.23
N ASP A 53 -6.12 -1.95 -33.65
CA ASP A 53 -6.57 -2.18 -35.03
C ASP A 53 -7.94 -1.51 -35.27
N LEU A 54 -7.90 -0.17 -35.30
CA LEU A 54 -9.09 0.66 -35.43
C LEU A 54 -9.27 1.14 -36.87
N THR A 55 -10.52 1.06 -37.35
CA THR A 55 -10.94 1.74 -38.58
C THR A 55 -10.79 3.27 -38.44
N LEU A 56 -10.81 3.99 -39.55
CA LEU A 56 -10.68 5.45 -39.54
C LEU A 56 -11.78 6.13 -38.70
N SER A 57 -13.02 5.65 -38.78
CA SER A 57 -14.14 6.19 -38.00
C SER A 57 -13.95 5.93 -36.50
N GLN A 58 -13.60 4.70 -36.11
CA GLN A 58 -13.32 4.35 -34.71
C GLN A 58 -12.15 5.15 -34.13
N ARG A 59 -11.10 5.39 -34.92
CA ARG A 59 -9.96 6.22 -34.51
C ARG A 59 -10.35 7.69 -34.32
N LYS A 60 -11.16 8.24 -35.24
CA LYS A 60 -11.68 9.61 -35.11
C LYS A 60 -12.55 9.77 -33.86
N ALA A 61 -13.42 8.81 -33.57
CA ALA A 61 -14.26 8.82 -32.38
C ALA A 61 -13.42 8.82 -31.09
N LEU A 62 -12.43 7.92 -30.99
CA LEU A 62 -11.52 7.87 -29.84
C LEU A 62 -10.72 9.16 -29.68
N PHE A 63 -10.19 9.70 -30.79
CA PHE A 63 -9.43 10.94 -30.74
C PHE A 63 -10.30 12.13 -30.30
N GLN A 64 -11.53 12.24 -30.83
CA GLN A 64 -12.47 13.28 -30.44
C GLN A 64 -12.83 13.18 -28.96
N PHE A 65 -13.09 11.96 -28.47
CA PHE A 65 -13.34 11.73 -27.04
C PHE A 65 -12.17 12.20 -26.18
N LEU A 66 -10.93 11.86 -26.55
CA LEU A 66 -9.73 12.27 -25.81
C LEU A 66 -9.51 13.79 -25.81
N GLU A 67 -9.76 14.46 -26.93
CA GLU A 67 -9.67 15.93 -27.00
C GLU A 67 -10.79 16.60 -26.18
N THR A 68 -12.01 16.08 -26.20
CA THR A 68 -13.11 16.55 -25.34
C THR A 68 -12.79 16.32 -23.86
N ASN A 69 -12.26 15.15 -23.51
CA ASN A 69 -11.89 14.82 -22.13
C ASN A 69 -10.70 15.67 -21.64
N TYR A 70 -9.83 16.14 -22.55
CA TYR A 70 -8.74 17.04 -22.22
C TYR A 70 -9.18 18.50 -21.93
N LEU A 71 -10.43 18.86 -22.20
CA LEU A 71 -10.96 20.18 -21.86
C LEU A 71 -10.86 20.43 -20.33
N PRO A 72 -10.61 21.68 -19.89
CA PRO A 72 -10.43 22.00 -18.48
C PRO A 72 -11.54 21.48 -17.55
N GLU A 73 -12.79 21.49 -18.02
CA GLU A 73 -13.97 21.03 -17.31
C GLU A 73 -14.09 19.50 -17.18
N ASN A 74 -13.36 18.72 -17.98
CA ASN A 74 -13.50 17.26 -18.07
C ASN A 74 -12.26 16.48 -17.61
N ARG A 75 -11.09 17.10 -17.63
CA ARG A 75 -9.79 16.41 -17.50
C ARG A 75 -9.45 15.94 -16.09
N ASP A 76 -10.10 16.49 -15.07
CA ASP A 76 -9.82 16.21 -13.67
C ASP A 76 -10.75 15.11 -13.13
N TYR A 77 -10.21 14.17 -12.35
CA TYR A 77 -10.95 13.05 -11.80
C TYR A 77 -10.42 12.59 -10.44
N LYS A 78 -11.30 12.01 -9.63
CA LYS A 78 -10.94 11.40 -8.34
C LYS A 78 -10.21 10.08 -8.56
N TYR A 79 -8.98 10.00 -8.10
CA TYR A 79 -8.18 8.80 -8.24
C TYR A 79 -8.49 7.79 -7.15
N ASP A 80 -8.70 6.55 -7.56
CA ASP A 80 -8.72 5.38 -6.69
C ASP A 80 -7.68 4.39 -7.20
N PHE A 81 -6.79 3.95 -6.32
CA PHE A 81 -5.67 3.11 -6.69
C PHE A 81 -6.08 1.79 -7.35
N PHE A 82 -7.21 1.20 -6.98
CA PHE A 82 -7.68 -0.06 -7.56
C PHE A 82 -8.73 0.14 -8.65
N TYR A 83 -9.59 1.16 -8.51
CA TYR A 83 -10.81 1.25 -9.31
C TYR A 83 -10.84 2.43 -10.29
N ASN A 84 -9.98 3.44 -10.12
CA ASN A 84 -9.96 4.62 -10.98
C ASN A 84 -8.55 5.22 -11.08
N ASN A 85 -7.65 4.49 -11.75
CA ASN A 85 -6.25 4.83 -11.94
C ASN A 85 -5.87 4.95 -13.43
N CYS A 86 -4.61 5.30 -13.70
CA CYS A 86 -4.10 5.48 -15.06
C CYS A 86 -4.28 4.26 -15.97
N ALA A 87 -4.19 3.05 -15.43
CA ALA A 87 -4.39 1.80 -16.16
C ALA A 87 -5.89 1.55 -16.39
N THR A 88 -6.74 1.73 -15.37
CA THR A 88 -8.18 1.52 -15.52
C THR A 88 -8.81 2.53 -16.50
N LYS A 89 -8.31 3.77 -16.52
CA LYS A 89 -8.76 4.80 -17.46
C LYS A 89 -8.66 4.37 -18.93
N ILE A 90 -7.67 3.53 -19.28
CA ILE A 90 -7.54 3.04 -20.65
C ILE A 90 -8.78 2.22 -21.05
N TRP A 91 -9.23 1.31 -20.18
CA TRP A 91 -10.43 0.53 -20.49
C TRP A 91 -11.69 1.40 -20.39
N ASP A 92 -11.78 2.30 -19.41
CA ASP A 92 -12.94 3.21 -19.24
C ASP A 92 -13.19 4.00 -20.54
N VAL A 93 -12.13 4.62 -21.07
CA VAL A 93 -12.17 5.39 -22.32
C VAL A 93 -12.62 4.52 -23.49
N LEU A 94 -12.04 3.33 -23.65
CA LEU A 94 -12.41 2.44 -24.76
C LEU A 94 -13.86 1.97 -24.65
N LYS A 95 -14.35 1.66 -23.44
CA LYS A 95 -15.73 1.24 -23.21
C LYS A 95 -16.71 2.39 -23.46
N GLU A 96 -16.38 3.61 -23.09
CA GLU A 96 -17.22 4.79 -23.33
C GLU A 96 -17.34 5.10 -24.83
N VAL A 97 -16.24 4.95 -25.59
CA VAL A 97 -16.22 5.25 -27.03
C VAL A 97 -16.88 4.14 -27.86
N TYR A 98 -16.67 2.87 -27.51
CA TYR A 98 -17.09 1.74 -28.33
C TYR A 98 -18.27 0.95 -27.77
N GLY A 99 -18.73 1.26 -26.56
CA GLY A 99 -19.92 0.62 -25.97
C GLY A 99 -19.80 -0.91 -25.96
N ASP A 100 -20.85 -1.58 -26.41
CA ASP A 100 -20.94 -3.05 -26.39
C ASP A 100 -20.17 -3.73 -27.51
N ASP A 101 -19.67 -2.98 -28.49
CA ASP A 101 -18.75 -3.54 -29.49
C ASP A 101 -17.42 -3.94 -28.85
N LEU A 102 -17.02 -3.31 -27.74
CA LEU A 102 -15.83 -3.72 -26.98
C LEU A 102 -16.15 -4.96 -26.13
N VAL A 103 -15.66 -6.12 -26.57
CA VAL A 103 -15.84 -7.40 -25.90
C VAL A 103 -14.55 -7.79 -25.17
N LEU A 104 -14.64 -7.89 -23.85
CA LEU A 104 -13.54 -8.34 -22.99
C LEU A 104 -13.54 -9.87 -22.87
N ASP A 105 -12.36 -10.48 -22.92
CA ASP A 105 -12.15 -11.88 -22.56
C ASP A 105 -12.11 -12.03 -21.03
N GLU A 106 -13.10 -12.71 -20.44
CA GLU A 106 -13.14 -12.98 -18.99
C GLU A 106 -12.07 -13.97 -18.52
N ASN A 107 -11.50 -14.73 -19.46
CA ASN A 107 -10.51 -15.80 -19.23
C ASN A 107 -9.11 -15.41 -19.71
N TYR A 108 -8.84 -14.12 -19.93
CA TYR A 108 -7.50 -13.63 -20.30
C TYR A 108 -6.42 -13.95 -19.25
N ILE A 109 -6.82 -14.25 -18.01
CA ILE A 109 -5.98 -14.73 -16.92
C ILE A 109 -6.32 -16.16 -16.52
N SER A 110 -5.28 -16.96 -16.26
CA SER A 110 -5.41 -18.35 -15.81
C SER A 110 -5.56 -18.49 -14.29
N LYS A 111 -5.12 -17.48 -13.53
CA LYS A 111 -5.16 -17.48 -12.06
C LYS A 111 -5.59 -16.11 -11.55
N ARG A 112 -6.50 -16.11 -10.58
CA ARG A 112 -6.94 -14.92 -9.86
C ARG A 112 -6.12 -14.75 -8.57
N TYR A 113 -5.88 -13.51 -8.22
CA TYR A 113 -5.14 -13.07 -7.05
C TYR A 113 -5.98 -12.11 -6.21
N THR A 114 -5.62 -11.92 -4.95
CA THR A 114 -6.13 -10.79 -4.16
C THR A 114 -5.44 -9.50 -4.59
N HIS A 115 -6.01 -8.34 -4.25
CA HIS A 115 -5.35 -7.06 -4.53
C HIS A 115 -3.99 -6.97 -3.84
N ARG A 116 -3.85 -7.50 -2.61
CA ARG A 116 -2.55 -7.55 -1.92
C ARG A 116 -1.52 -8.41 -2.66
N GLN A 117 -1.93 -9.58 -3.15
CA GLN A 117 -1.05 -10.43 -3.95
C GLN A 117 -0.64 -9.75 -5.26
N LEU A 118 -1.54 -8.99 -5.90
CA LEU A 118 -1.25 -8.23 -7.12
C LEU A 118 -0.23 -7.11 -6.87
N ILE A 119 -0.34 -6.40 -5.75
CA ILE A 119 0.66 -5.42 -5.32
C ILE A 119 2.04 -6.08 -5.20
N HIS A 120 2.12 -7.24 -4.52
CA HIS A 120 3.39 -7.94 -4.32
C HIS A 120 3.99 -8.58 -5.58
N GLN A 121 3.29 -8.58 -6.71
CA GLN A 121 3.92 -8.91 -8.00
C GLN A 121 4.91 -7.81 -8.46
N ASN A 122 4.76 -6.58 -7.94
CA ASN A 122 5.56 -5.43 -8.34
C ASN A 122 6.26 -4.74 -7.16
N VAL A 123 5.85 -5.06 -5.91
CA VAL A 123 6.44 -4.48 -4.69
C VAL A 123 7.06 -5.61 -3.84
N PRO A 124 8.39 -5.64 -3.70
CA PRO A 124 9.06 -6.67 -2.91
C PRO A 124 8.62 -6.64 -1.46
N THR A 125 8.34 -7.81 -0.87
CA THR A 125 7.89 -7.93 0.53
C THR A 125 8.91 -7.37 1.53
N ASN A 126 10.22 -7.61 1.33
CA ASN A 126 11.28 -7.06 2.17
C ASN A 126 11.77 -5.68 1.70
N SER A 127 10.84 -4.76 1.44
CA SER A 127 11.13 -3.36 1.13
C SER A 127 10.33 -2.44 2.05
N TRP A 128 10.82 -1.22 2.31
CA TRP A 128 10.10 -0.26 3.15
C TRP A 128 8.74 0.13 2.57
N SER A 129 8.63 0.19 1.24
CA SER A 129 7.36 0.41 0.57
C SER A 129 6.41 -0.78 0.75
N GLY A 130 6.88 -2.02 0.56
CA GLY A 130 6.09 -3.22 0.81
C GLY A 130 5.59 -3.30 2.26
N PHE A 131 6.50 -3.10 3.21
CA PHE A 131 6.16 -3.06 4.64
C PHE A 131 5.13 -1.96 4.98
N GLY A 132 5.34 -0.75 4.46
CA GLY A 132 4.43 0.38 4.68
C GLY A 132 3.05 0.18 4.06
N ILE A 133 2.99 -0.40 2.85
CA ILE A 133 1.72 -0.76 2.19
C ILE A 133 0.97 -1.81 3.01
N ASP A 134 1.67 -2.85 3.47
CA ASP A 134 1.06 -3.89 4.32
C ASP A 134 0.56 -3.36 5.66
N LEU A 135 1.21 -2.33 6.18
CA LEU A 135 0.81 -1.64 7.40
C LEU A 135 -0.43 -0.76 7.18
N ALA A 136 -0.51 -0.08 6.03
CA ALA A 136 -1.58 0.89 5.74
C ALA A 136 -2.88 0.22 5.24
N LEU A 137 -2.79 -0.81 4.39
CA LEU A 137 -3.95 -1.41 3.75
C LEU A 137 -4.58 -2.52 4.61
N GLY A 138 -5.90 -2.49 4.72
CA GLY A 138 -6.65 -3.39 5.60
C GLY A 138 -7.10 -4.69 4.93
N SER A 139 -7.92 -5.48 5.62
CA SER A 139 -8.40 -6.78 5.15
C SER A 139 -9.29 -6.71 3.90
N VAL A 140 -9.88 -5.55 3.60
CA VAL A 140 -10.77 -5.36 2.45
C VAL A 140 -10.09 -5.70 1.10
N ILE A 141 -8.76 -5.62 1.04
CA ILE A 141 -7.97 -5.92 -0.16
C ILE A 141 -7.52 -7.39 -0.26
N ASP A 142 -7.81 -8.20 0.76
CA ASP A 142 -7.45 -9.62 0.81
C ASP A 142 -8.52 -10.54 0.21
N ARG A 143 -9.62 -9.98 -0.31
CA ARG A 143 -10.55 -10.73 -1.16
C ARG A 143 -9.95 -10.99 -2.55
N THR A 144 -10.34 -12.12 -3.15
CA THR A 144 -9.98 -12.41 -4.54
C THR A 144 -10.55 -11.34 -5.48
N ALA A 145 -9.68 -10.76 -6.30
CA ALA A 145 -10.05 -9.76 -7.28
C ALA A 145 -10.68 -10.41 -8.53
N THR A 146 -11.63 -9.72 -9.15
CA THR A 146 -12.20 -10.11 -10.45
C THR A 146 -11.18 -9.95 -11.58
N PRO A 147 -11.37 -10.58 -12.75
CA PRO A 147 -10.49 -10.37 -13.90
C PRO A 147 -10.38 -8.88 -14.29
N LYS A 148 -11.48 -8.13 -14.17
CA LYS A 148 -11.48 -6.68 -14.40
C LYS A 148 -10.65 -5.93 -13.38
N GLU A 149 -10.78 -6.27 -12.09
CA GLU A 149 -10.03 -5.61 -11.02
C GLU A 149 -8.51 -5.81 -11.17
N HIS A 150 -8.05 -6.94 -11.73
CA HIS A 150 -6.60 -7.13 -12.00
C HIS A 150 -6.01 -6.05 -12.92
N MET A 151 -6.85 -5.43 -13.75
CA MET A 151 -6.47 -4.39 -14.70
C MET A 151 -6.11 -3.06 -14.05
N PHE A 152 -6.18 -2.93 -12.71
CA PHE A 152 -5.54 -1.80 -12.03
C PHE A 152 -4.03 -1.76 -12.26
N LEU A 153 -3.42 -2.89 -12.63
CA LEU A 153 -2.03 -2.99 -13.04
C LEU A 153 -1.89 -2.89 -14.57
N PRO A 154 -0.99 -2.04 -15.10
CA PRO A 154 -0.80 -1.85 -16.55
C PRO A 154 -0.51 -3.15 -17.32
N SER A 155 0.23 -4.08 -16.72
CA SER A 155 0.55 -5.37 -17.34
C SER A 155 -0.68 -6.24 -17.61
N TYR A 156 -1.72 -6.14 -16.78
CA TYR A 156 -2.98 -6.87 -16.97
C TYR A 156 -3.89 -6.19 -17.98
N ILE A 157 -3.92 -4.85 -18.06
CA ILE A 157 -4.56 -4.15 -19.20
C ILE A 157 -3.95 -4.61 -20.52
N MET A 158 -2.61 -4.66 -20.60
CA MET A 158 -1.93 -5.05 -21.83
C MET A 158 -2.24 -6.51 -22.22
N LYS A 159 -2.30 -7.42 -21.23
CA LYS A 159 -2.75 -8.81 -21.44
C LYS A 159 -4.21 -8.86 -21.92
N GLN A 160 -5.09 -8.08 -21.30
CA GLN A 160 -6.50 -8.02 -21.67
C GLN A 160 -6.67 -7.52 -23.11
N MET A 161 -6.00 -6.43 -23.48
CA MET A 161 -6.10 -5.85 -24.82
C MET A 161 -5.58 -6.80 -25.90
N GLY A 162 -4.60 -7.65 -25.57
CA GLY A 162 -4.14 -8.72 -26.48
C GLY A 162 -5.14 -9.86 -26.70
N LYS A 163 -6.24 -9.91 -25.93
CA LYS A 163 -7.30 -10.93 -26.03
C LYS A 163 -8.67 -10.34 -26.38
N ALA A 164 -8.89 -9.07 -26.05
CA ALA A 164 -10.14 -8.37 -26.29
C ALA A 164 -10.44 -8.20 -27.78
N GLN A 165 -11.73 -8.04 -28.07
CA GLN A 165 -12.25 -7.87 -29.42
C GLN A 165 -13.04 -6.56 -29.53
N LEU A 166 -13.05 -6.01 -30.73
CA LEU A 166 -13.93 -4.92 -31.12
C LEU A 166 -14.83 -5.42 -32.26
N GLY A 167 -16.09 -5.69 -31.96
CA GLY A 167 -16.96 -6.50 -32.79
C GLY A 167 -16.42 -7.93 -32.88
N SER A 168 -16.14 -8.40 -34.10
CA SER A 168 -15.64 -9.75 -34.36
C SER A 168 -14.12 -9.82 -34.60
N LYS A 169 -13.38 -8.73 -34.36
CA LYS A 169 -11.94 -8.64 -34.64
C LYS A 169 -11.15 -8.37 -33.38
N PRO A 170 -9.90 -8.86 -33.26
CA PRO A 170 -9.00 -8.46 -32.17
C PRO A 170 -8.84 -6.94 -32.12
N ILE A 171 -8.89 -6.35 -30.92
CA ILE A 171 -8.77 -4.88 -30.79
C ILE A 171 -7.31 -4.39 -30.92
N ALA A 172 -6.34 -5.22 -30.54
CA ALA A 172 -4.94 -4.82 -30.50
C ALA A 172 -4.02 -5.82 -31.20
N SER A 173 -2.94 -5.31 -31.77
CA SER A 173 -1.83 -6.11 -32.27
C SER A 173 -1.04 -6.77 -31.14
N ALA A 174 -0.11 -7.64 -31.51
CA ALA A 174 0.93 -8.09 -30.59
C ALA A 174 1.70 -6.89 -29.99
N GLU A 175 2.18 -7.09 -28.76
CA GLU A 175 3.05 -6.15 -28.06
C GLU A 175 4.36 -5.94 -28.82
N SER A 176 4.82 -4.69 -28.85
CA SER A 176 6.12 -4.31 -29.39
C SER A 176 6.88 -3.43 -28.40
N ASN A 177 8.20 -3.58 -28.38
CA ASN A 177 9.06 -2.75 -27.55
C ASN A 177 9.51 -1.51 -28.33
N ILE A 178 9.25 -0.32 -27.77
CA ILE A 178 9.69 0.96 -28.31
C ILE A 178 11.05 1.36 -27.71
N LEU A 179 11.20 1.19 -26.40
CA LEU A 179 12.45 1.35 -25.68
C LEU A 179 12.73 0.09 -24.88
N ASN A 180 13.93 -0.45 -25.04
CA ASN A 180 14.43 -1.57 -24.25
C ASN A 180 15.56 -1.07 -23.37
N PHE A 181 15.39 -1.28 -22.07
CA PHE A 181 16.43 -1.11 -21.08
C PHE A 181 16.34 -2.32 -20.15
N ASP A 182 17.50 -2.78 -19.68
CA ASP A 182 17.53 -3.84 -18.69
C ASP A 182 16.83 -3.37 -17.42
N HIS A 183 16.06 -4.28 -16.82
CA HIS A 183 15.50 -4.00 -15.51
C HIS A 183 16.65 -3.82 -14.53
N VAL A 184 16.83 -2.60 -14.02
CA VAL A 184 17.71 -2.39 -12.88
C VAL A 184 16.94 -2.84 -11.64
N ASP A 185 17.30 -4.01 -11.11
CA ASP A 185 16.81 -4.50 -9.83
C ASP A 185 17.34 -3.59 -8.71
N ASN A 186 16.59 -2.52 -8.43
CA ASN A 186 16.89 -1.56 -7.37
C ASN A 186 16.44 -2.09 -5.99
N HIS A 187 16.74 -3.35 -5.68
CA HIS A 187 16.54 -3.84 -4.33
C HIS A 187 17.44 -3.04 -3.39
N PRO A 188 16.89 -2.47 -2.30
CA PRO A 188 17.71 -1.76 -1.34
C PRO A 188 18.77 -2.73 -0.79
N PRO A 189 19.99 -2.27 -0.52
CA PRO A 189 21.01 -3.08 0.13
C PRO A 189 20.43 -3.79 1.36
N PHE A 190 20.80 -5.05 1.58
CA PHE A 190 20.23 -5.86 2.67
C PHE A 190 20.29 -5.16 4.04
N LEU A 191 21.38 -4.43 4.32
CA LEU A 191 21.58 -3.65 5.56
C LEU A 191 20.55 -2.51 5.75
N LEU A 192 19.88 -2.08 4.68
CA LEU A 192 18.82 -1.08 4.69
C LEU A 192 17.43 -1.72 4.57
N SER A 193 17.34 -3.04 4.49
CA SER A 193 16.06 -3.74 4.38
C SER A 193 15.29 -3.74 5.72
N PRO A 194 13.95 -3.77 5.68
CA PRO A 194 13.13 -3.88 6.89
C PRO A 194 13.51 -5.07 7.77
N VAL A 195 13.77 -6.25 7.20
CA VAL A 195 14.16 -7.44 7.99
C VAL A 195 15.44 -7.21 8.77
N PHE A 196 16.46 -6.59 8.15
CA PHE A 196 17.73 -6.32 8.85
C PHE A 196 17.55 -5.29 9.96
N ILE A 197 16.95 -4.13 9.64
CA ILE A 197 16.80 -3.02 10.59
C ILE A 197 15.90 -3.42 11.77
N LEU A 198 14.76 -4.06 11.49
CA LEU A 198 13.85 -4.53 12.54
C LEU A 198 14.43 -5.74 13.30
N GLY A 199 15.29 -6.54 12.67
CA GLY A 199 16.04 -7.61 13.32
C GLY A 199 17.06 -7.07 14.33
N VAL A 200 17.84 -6.05 13.95
CA VAL A 200 18.75 -5.34 14.86
C VAL A 200 17.97 -4.71 16.02
N LEU A 201 16.84 -4.07 15.72
CA LEU A 201 15.97 -3.47 16.73
C LEU A 201 15.41 -4.54 17.70
N LEU A 202 14.96 -5.69 17.20
CA LEU A 202 14.53 -6.82 18.03
C LEU A 202 15.64 -7.24 18.98
N ILE A 203 16.84 -7.55 18.46
CA ILE A 203 17.98 -7.98 19.28
C ILE A 203 18.29 -6.94 20.36
N TRP A 204 18.31 -5.66 20.00
CA TRP A 204 18.57 -4.57 20.94
C TRP A 204 17.50 -4.50 22.05
N ILE A 205 16.21 -4.62 21.71
CA ILE A 205 15.11 -4.64 22.69
C ILE A 205 15.21 -5.86 23.61
N LEU A 206 15.57 -7.03 23.06
CA LEU A 206 15.76 -8.26 23.84
C LEU A 206 16.90 -8.10 24.85
N ILE A 207 18.05 -7.57 24.44
CA ILE A 207 19.20 -7.31 25.32
C ILE A 207 18.80 -6.35 26.44
N LEU A 208 18.17 -5.22 26.10
CA LEU A 208 17.75 -4.24 27.12
C LEU A 208 16.72 -4.83 28.09
N THR A 209 15.76 -5.61 27.58
CA THR A 209 14.73 -6.22 28.42
C THR A 209 15.30 -7.33 29.31
N TYR A 210 16.26 -8.12 28.82
CA TYR A 210 16.97 -9.10 29.63
C TYR A 210 17.80 -8.43 30.75
N LEU A 211 18.51 -7.35 30.42
CA LEU A 211 19.27 -6.59 31.42
C LEU A 211 18.35 -5.95 32.48
N ASP A 212 17.18 -5.44 32.06
CA ASP A 212 16.15 -4.92 32.96
C ASP A 212 15.65 -6.02 33.92
N PHE A 213 15.33 -7.20 33.37
CA PHE A 213 14.92 -8.38 34.13
C PHE A 213 15.97 -8.82 35.15
N LYS A 214 17.22 -8.99 34.71
CA LYS A 214 18.34 -9.42 35.57
C LYS A 214 18.66 -8.42 36.68
N SER A 215 18.54 -7.13 36.39
CA SER A 215 18.86 -6.06 37.34
C SER A 215 17.67 -5.68 38.24
N ASN A 216 16.49 -6.24 37.98
CA ASN A 216 15.22 -5.82 38.58
C ASN A 216 14.96 -4.30 38.44
N VAL A 217 15.37 -3.72 37.31
CA VAL A 217 15.22 -2.29 36.98
C VAL A 217 14.37 -2.17 35.72
N ARG A 218 13.53 -1.13 35.67
CA ARG A 218 12.68 -0.83 34.53
C ARG A 218 13.19 0.38 33.76
N ARG A 219 13.63 0.19 32.52
CA ARG A 219 13.93 1.30 31.57
C ARG A 219 12.65 1.93 31.03
N ARG A 220 12.14 2.92 31.76
CA ARG A 220 10.87 3.62 31.46
C ARG A 220 10.85 4.30 30.09
N TRP A 221 11.99 4.78 29.60
CA TRP A 221 12.08 5.41 28.28
C TRP A 221 11.85 4.41 27.13
N LEU A 222 12.24 3.14 27.32
CA LEU A 222 12.01 2.09 26.33
C LEU A 222 10.51 1.77 26.24
N ASP A 223 9.83 1.70 27.39
CA ASP A 223 8.38 1.52 27.42
C ASP A 223 7.65 2.70 26.76
N PHE A 224 8.08 3.93 27.06
CA PHE A 224 7.55 5.12 26.42
C PHE A 224 7.72 5.04 24.90
N LEU A 225 8.94 4.75 24.41
CA LEU A 225 9.22 4.70 22.98
C LEU A 225 8.34 3.66 22.26
N LEU A 226 8.23 2.45 22.82
CA LEU A 226 7.46 1.36 22.20
C LEU A 226 5.95 1.63 22.22
N LEU A 227 5.41 2.13 23.34
CA LEU A 227 4.00 2.50 23.43
C LEU A 227 3.69 3.72 22.56
N PHE A 228 4.56 4.73 22.54
CA PHE A 228 4.37 5.91 21.71
C PHE A 228 4.39 5.54 20.23
N ALA A 229 5.37 4.75 19.77
CA ALA A 229 5.48 4.35 18.37
C ALA A 229 4.29 3.50 17.90
N THR A 230 3.88 2.49 18.69
CA THR A 230 2.72 1.65 18.37
C THR A 230 1.41 2.43 18.43
N GLY A 231 1.25 3.34 19.39
CA GLY A 231 0.10 4.21 19.51
C GLY A 231 0.00 5.22 18.37
N PHE A 232 1.13 5.81 17.98
CA PHE A 232 1.20 6.71 16.83
C PHE A 232 0.82 5.98 15.54
N ALA A 233 1.37 4.79 15.30
CA ALA A 233 1.00 3.96 14.15
C ALA A 233 -0.50 3.63 14.15
N GLY A 234 -1.07 3.30 15.30
CA GLY A 234 -2.51 3.06 15.45
C GLY A 234 -3.38 4.27 15.14
N VAL A 235 -2.98 5.46 15.61
CA VAL A 235 -3.67 6.72 15.30
C VAL A 235 -3.62 7.01 13.80
N VAL A 236 -2.48 6.79 13.14
CA VAL A 236 -2.35 6.95 11.69
C VAL A 236 -3.29 5.98 10.95
N MET A 237 -3.40 4.72 11.39
CA MET A 237 -4.32 3.76 10.78
C MET A 237 -5.79 4.16 10.97
N ILE A 238 -6.19 4.62 12.16
CA ILE A 238 -7.54 5.14 12.40
C ILE A 238 -7.82 6.36 11.52
N PHE A 239 -6.84 7.26 11.40
CA PHE A 239 -6.96 8.42 10.53
C PHE A 239 -7.21 8.00 9.08
N LEU A 240 -6.41 7.09 8.54
CA LEU A 240 -6.58 6.57 7.19
C LEU A 240 -7.94 5.88 7.01
N TRP A 241 -8.33 5.02 7.96
CA TRP A 241 -9.57 4.26 7.85
C TRP A 241 -10.82 5.16 7.92
N PHE A 242 -10.93 6.05 8.91
CA PHE A 242 -12.18 6.77 9.18
C PHE A 242 -12.23 8.20 8.68
N PHE A 243 -11.08 8.82 8.41
CA PHE A 243 -10.98 10.27 8.15
C PHE A 243 -10.43 10.61 6.75
N THR A 244 -10.21 9.60 5.90
CA THR A 244 -9.76 9.78 4.52
C THR A 244 -10.64 9.01 3.55
N ASP A 245 -10.52 9.31 2.26
CA ASP A 245 -11.26 8.62 1.20
C ASP A 245 -10.55 7.32 0.76
N HIS A 246 -9.53 6.87 1.50
CA HIS A 246 -8.76 5.66 1.22
C HIS A 246 -9.51 4.38 1.64
N THR A 247 -10.50 3.98 0.83
CA THR A 247 -11.35 2.79 1.07
C THR A 247 -10.55 1.50 1.30
N ALA A 248 -9.37 1.37 0.67
CA ALA A 248 -8.46 0.23 0.80
C ALA A 248 -7.87 0.03 2.21
N THR A 249 -7.95 1.04 3.08
CA THR A 249 -7.42 0.99 4.45
C THR A 249 -8.44 0.46 5.45
N ALA A 250 -9.69 0.23 5.01
CA ALA A 250 -10.76 -0.26 5.88
C ALA A 250 -10.52 -1.69 6.38
N GLY A 251 -10.96 -1.94 7.61
CA GLY A 251 -10.84 -3.25 8.25
C GLY A 251 -9.40 -3.62 8.61
N ASN A 252 -8.51 -2.64 8.83
CA ASN A 252 -7.11 -2.89 9.09
C ASN A 252 -6.84 -3.45 10.50
N LEU A 253 -6.60 -4.76 10.56
CA LEU A 253 -6.32 -5.52 11.77
C LEU A 253 -4.93 -5.27 12.37
N ASN A 254 -4.06 -4.49 11.71
CA ASN A 254 -2.82 -4.02 12.35
C ASN A 254 -3.10 -3.17 13.59
N ILE A 255 -4.30 -2.61 13.73
CA ILE A 255 -4.74 -1.84 14.90
C ILE A 255 -4.67 -2.64 16.23
N LEU A 256 -4.65 -3.97 16.16
CA LEU A 256 -4.59 -4.83 17.34
C LEU A 256 -3.23 -4.74 18.04
N TRP A 257 -2.13 -4.86 17.28
CA TRP A 257 -0.79 -4.74 17.84
C TRP A 257 -0.32 -3.28 17.90
N ALA A 258 -0.75 -2.44 16.96
CA ALA A 258 -0.53 -1.00 16.94
C ALA A 258 -1.69 -0.28 17.64
N PHE A 259 -1.96 -0.61 18.90
CA PHE A 259 -3.17 -0.14 19.59
C PHE A 259 -3.10 1.39 19.86
N PRO A 260 -4.06 2.20 19.39
CA PRO A 260 -3.96 3.66 19.36
C PRO A 260 -3.88 4.31 20.75
N LEU A 261 -4.54 3.71 21.75
CA LEU A 261 -4.49 4.21 23.13
C LEU A 261 -3.09 4.10 23.74
N ASN A 262 -2.17 3.32 23.15
CA ASN A 262 -0.78 3.28 23.58
C ASN A 262 -0.14 4.67 23.53
N LEU A 263 -0.62 5.58 22.66
CA LEU A 263 -0.10 6.94 22.54
C LEU A 263 -0.29 7.73 23.84
N ILE A 264 -1.46 7.59 24.47
CA ILE A 264 -1.78 8.22 25.75
C ILE A 264 -1.08 7.46 26.89
N VAL A 265 -1.15 6.12 26.87
CA VAL A 265 -0.58 5.29 27.93
C VAL A 265 0.95 5.40 28.01
N ALA A 266 1.64 5.74 26.92
CA ALA A 266 3.08 6.01 26.92
C ALA A 266 3.49 7.04 27.99
N PHE A 267 2.76 8.17 28.07
CA PHE A 267 3.01 9.24 29.04
C PHE A 267 2.66 8.85 30.48
N ILE A 268 1.77 7.87 30.67
CA ILE A 268 1.44 7.35 32.00
C ILE A 268 2.49 6.32 32.44
N ALA A 269 2.88 5.43 31.53
CA ALA A 269 3.82 4.36 31.79
C ALA A 269 5.22 4.90 32.16
N VAL A 270 5.65 6.06 31.63
CA VAL A 270 6.98 6.62 31.89
C VAL A 270 7.20 7.09 33.34
N GLN A 271 6.14 7.19 34.15
CA GLN A 271 6.20 7.66 35.54
C GLN A 271 6.92 6.65 36.47
N LYS A 272 7.68 7.15 37.47
CA LYS A 272 8.45 6.29 38.41
C LYS A 272 7.55 5.44 39.32
N LYS A 273 6.41 5.99 39.71
CA LYS A 273 5.33 5.34 40.46
C LYS A 273 4.06 5.30 39.60
N GLY A 274 4.17 4.68 38.42
CA GLY A 274 3.02 4.46 37.54
C GLY A 274 1.94 3.61 38.22
N PRO A 275 0.67 3.73 37.80
CA PRO A 275 -0.42 3.02 38.43
C PRO A 275 -0.37 1.51 38.11
N ASN A 276 -0.80 0.68 39.06
CA ASN A 276 -0.74 -0.80 38.93
C ASN A 276 -1.57 -1.33 37.75
N TRP A 277 -2.54 -0.56 37.23
CA TRP A 277 -3.31 -0.97 36.06
C TRP A 277 -2.47 -1.04 34.78
N VAL A 278 -1.30 -0.37 34.72
CA VAL A 278 -0.36 -0.47 33.57
C VAL A 278 0.07 -1.92 33.34
N ALA A 279 0.19 -2.72 34.41
CA ALA A 279 0.46 -4.14 34.29
C ALA A 279 -0.67 -4.88 33.57
N ARG A 280 -1.93 -4.65 33.99
CA ARG A 280 -3.11 -5.24 33.35
C ARG A 280 -3.27 -4.77 31.91
N TYR A 281 -2.91 -3.53 31.61
CA TYR A 281 -2.88 -2.99 30.26
C TYR A 281 -1.84 -3.72 29.39
N ALA A 282 -0.63 -3.95 29.91
CA ALA A 282 0.39 -4.74 29.20
C ALA A 282 -0.07 -6.17 28.90
N LEU A 283 -0.79 -6.81 29.84
CA LEU A 283 -1.41 -8.12 29.61
C LEU A 283 -2.49 -8.06 28.53
N PHE A 284 -3.33 -7.02 28.53
CA PHE A 284 -4.30 -6.80 27.46
C PHE A 284 -3.64 -6.64 26.09
N LEU A 285 -2.57 -5.84 25.99
CA LEU A 285 -1.80 -5.70 24.75
C LEU A 285 -1.18 -7.03 24.30
N LEU A 286 -0.71 -7.87 25.22
CA LEU A 286 -0.23 -9.22 24.89
C LEU A 286 -1.34 -10.08 24.27
N VAL A 287 -2.56 -10.01 24.79
CA VAL A 287 -3.71 -10.73 24.22
C VAL A 287 -4.00 -10.25 22.80
N LEU A 288 -4.06 -8.93 22.57
CA LEU A 288 -4.25 -8.39 21.21
C LEU A 288 -3.11 -8.79 20.25
N LEU A 289 -1.88 -8.77 20.76
CA LEU A 289 -0.69 -9.15 20.01
C LEU A 289 -0.71 -10.62 19.60
N VAL A 290 -1.15 -11.52 20.49
CA VAL A 290 -1.33 -12.96 20.19
C VAL A 290 -2.52 -13.20 19.25
N LEU A 291 -3.60 -12.42 19.38
CA LEU A 291 -4.75 -12.52 18.47
C LEU A 291 -4.37 -12.17 17.02
N THR A 292 -3.42 -11.26 16.82
CA THR A 292 -2.99 -10.82 15.48
C THR A 292 -2.51 -11.98 14.58
N PRO A 293 -1.49 -12.80 14.94
CA PRO A 293 -1.07 -13.94 14.13
C PRO A 293 -2.15 -15.02 14.04
N VAL A 294 -3.04 -15.16 15.04
CA VAL A 294 -4.19 -16.08 14.94
C VAL A 294 -5.12 -15.66 13.80
N LEU A 295 -5.48 -14.37 13.73
CA LEU A 295 -6.29 -13.83 12.63
C LEU A 295 -5.60 -13.96 11.27
N TRP A 296 -4.27 -13.85 11.24
CA TRP A 296 -3.48 -14.12 10.04
C TRP A 296 -3.60 -15.58 9.58
N LEU A 297 -3.43 -16.54 10.50
CA LEU A 297 -3.51 -17.97 10.20
C LEU A 297 -4.88 -18.38 9.65
N PHE A 298 -5.95 -17.75 10.13
CA PHE A 298 -7.32 -17.98 9.63
C PHE A 298 -7.65 -17.17 8.36
N GLY A 299 -6.73 -16.36 7.85
CA GLY A 299 -6.90 -15.63 6.59
C GLY A 299 -7.82 -14.40 6.68
N PHE A 300 -8.08 -13.86 7.88
CA PHE A 300 -8.89 -12.64 8.04
C PHE A 300 -8.19 -11.40 7.49
N GLN A 301 -6.87 -11.33 7.62
CA GLN A 301 -6.01 -10.33 6.99
C GLN A 301 -4.63 -10.94 6.76
N VAL A 302 -4.01 -10.62 5.63
CA VAL A 302 -2.60 -10.93 5.39
C VAL A 302 -1.75 -9.80 5.96
N PHE A 303 -0.78 -10.16 6.80
CA PHE A 303 0.16 -9.23 7.41
C PHE A 303 1.53 -9.33 6.74
N SER A 304 2.33 -8.26 6.83
CA SER A 304 3.72 -8.32 6.41
C SER A 304 4.48 -9.35 7.27
N PRO A 305 5.18 -10.34 6.68
CA PRO A 305 5.99 -11.29 7.44
C PRO A 305 7.07 -10.64 8.30
N VAL A 306 7.52 -9.44 7.91
CA VAL A 306 8.51 -8.66 8.67
C VAL A 306 7.97 -8.25 10.05
N LEU A 307 6.64 -8.13 10.21
CA LEU A 307 6.02 -7.78 11.49
C LEU A 307 6.27 -8.79 12.60
N ILE A 308 6.61 -10.05 12.27
CA ILE A 308 6.98 -11.06 13.27
C ILE A 308 8.11 -10.53 14.17
N LEU A 309 9.09 -9.82 13.61
CA LEU A 309 10.20 -9.23 14.37
C LEU A 309 9.71 -8.19 15.38
N VAL A 310 8.75 -7.36 14.98
CA VAL A 310 8.11 -6.35 15.84
C VAL A 310 7.30 -7.04 16.94
N TRP A 311 6.49 -8.04 16.58
CA TRP A 311 5.66 -8.77 17.53
C TRP A 311 6.49 -9.48 18.59
N LEU A 312 7.61 -10.10 18.22
CA LEU A 312 8.51 -10.73 19.20
C LEU A 312 9.09 -9.69 20.17
N ALA A 313 9.53 -8.53 19.66
CA ALA A 313 10.07 -7.46 20.50
C ALA A 313 9.03 -6.90 21.49
N LEU A 314 7.82 -6.62 20.99
CA LEU A 314 6.71 -6.14 21.80
C LEU A 314 6.25 -7.20 22.82
N GLY A 315 6.15 -8.46 22.42
CA GLY A 315 5.72 -9.55 23.28
C GLY A 315 6.64 -9.73 24.48
N VAL A 316 7.95 -9.78 24.25
CA VAL A 316 8.93 -9.88 25.35
C VAL A 316 8.86 -8.65 26.27
N ARG A 317 8.74 -7.45 25.69
CA ARG A 317 8.69 -6.23 26.51
C ARG A 317 7.40 -6.10 27.32
N TYR A 318 6.24 -6.39 26.73
CA TYR A 318 4.96 -6.31 27.44
C TYR A 318 4.87 -7.36 28.55
N PHE A 319 5.43 -8.55 28.33
CA PHE A 319 5.54 -9.57 29.38
C PHE A 319 6.42 -9.09 30.54
N PHE A 320 7.61 -8.53 30.24
CA PHE A 320 8.45 -7.93 31.26
C PHE A 320 7.74 -6.80 32.01
N LEU A 321 7.02 -5.93 31.31
CA LEU A 321 6.28 -4.83 31.91
C LEU A 321 5.23 -5.35 32.89
N PHE A 322 4.45 -6.38 32.51
CA PHE A 322 3.49 -7.03 33.41
C PHE A 322 4.16 -7.63 34.65
N TRP A 323 5.26 -8.37 34.47
CA TRP A 323 6.01 -8.99 35.56
C TRP A 323 6.60 -7.95 36.53
N SER A 324 7.18 -6.86 36.01
CA SER A 324 7.89 -5.83 36.79
C SER A 324 7.01 -5.07 37.80
N TYR A 325 5.69 -5.12 37.64
CA TYR A 325 4.72 -4.52 38.56
C TYR A 325 4.23 -5.49 39.65
N GLN A 326 4.49 -6.79 39.51
CA GLN A 326 4.10 -7.82 40.49
C GLN A 326 5.21 -8.10 41.51
N THR A 327 6.46 -7.89 41.12
CA THR A 327 7.60 -8.04 42.03
C THR A 327 7.75 -6.79 42.91
N PRO A 328 7.72 -6.93 44.25
CA PRO A 328 8.02 -5.82 45.15
C PRO A 328 9.40 -5.25 44.80
N LYS A 329 9.46 -3.93 44.58
CA LYS A 329 10.74 -3.22 44.43
C LYS A 329 11.55 -3.45 45.71
N LEU A 330 12.59 -4.26 45.66
CA LEU A 330 13.71 -4.08 46.59
C LEU A 330 14.26 -2.69 46.27
N GLN A 331 13.91 -1.75 47.14
CA GLN A 331 14.16 -0.32 46.98
C GLN A 331 15.63 -0.05 46.67
N ARG A 332 15.90 0.57 45.51
CA ARG A 332 16.88 1.66 45.39
C ARG A 332 16.34 2.73 44.44
#